data_AF-T5AGJ4-F1
#
_entry.id   AF-T5AGJ4-F1
#
_cell.length_a   1.000
_cell.length_b   1.000
_cell.length_c   1.000
_cell.angle_alpha   90.00
_cell.angle_beta   90.00
_cell.angle_gamma   90.00
#
_symmetry.space_group_name_H-M   'P 1'
#
loop_
_entity.id
_entity.type
_entity.pdbx_description
1 polymer ?
#
loop_
_entity_poly.entity_id
_entity_poly.type
_entity_poly.pdbx_seq_one_letter_code
_entity_poly.pdbx_strand_id
1 'polypeptide(L)'
;MATKSTVHVKNIDGATTDSEVKDFFSFCGKIADFQVTSSGSTKTADVTFEKETAMKTALLLNNTKLGPNEIAVTSASGVTDDDGSHYAKNVERDSDELTQEEKPRTRIFAEYLAHGYVVGDVAINRAIELDQKHGVSTRFVTTLQNLDKKYHASDRAKATDQSYGITQRANSFLTGISSYFEKASNTPTGKKIVNFYTNGSRQVQDIHAEAQRLAELKKEEHGGSAYKAAGLERVFGKEKDKTVAGQTGPTKGDTTTGTEPLPGVKSADEKTG
;
A
#
# COMPACT_ATOMS: atom_id res chain seq x y z
N MET A 1 -16.52 6.45 -35.46
CA MET A 1 -16.75 5.00 -35.65
C MET A 1 -17.04 4.43 -34.27
N ALA A 2 -18.26 3.94 -34.04
CA ALA A 2 -18.77 3.64 -32.70
C ALA A 2 -17.93 2.54 -32.01
N THR A 3 -17.38 2.85 -30.84
CA THR A 3 -16.75 1.90 -29.92
C THR A 3 -17.82 0.90 -29.49
N LYS A 4 -17.84 -0.28 -30.12
CA LYS A 4 -18.82 -1.34 -29.84
C LYS A 4 -18.58 -1.89 -28.44
N SER A 5 -19.45 -1.51 -27.50
CA SER A 5 -19.57 -2.08 -26.15
C SER A 5 -20.19 -3.48 -26.19
N THR A 6 -19.61 -4.36 -27.01
CA THR A 6 -20.13 -5.71 -27.29
C THR A 6 -19.24 -6.76 -26.63
N VAL A 7 -19.87 -7.73 -25.96
CA VAL A 7 -19.23 -8.93 -25.41
C VAL A 7 -19.70 -10.18 -26.15
N HIS A 8 -18.77 -11.10 -26.33
CA HIS A 8 -18.97 -12.43 -26.86
C HIS A 8 -18.98 -13.43 -25.71
N VAL A 9 -20.09 -14.13 -25.59
CA VAL A 9 -20.33 -15.15 -24.56
C VAL A 9 -20.31 -16.52 -25.23
N LYS A 10 -19.48 -17.43 -24.71
CA LYS A 10 -19.33 -18.80 -25.20
C LYS A 10 -19.70 -19.80 -24.12
N ASN A 11 -19.93 -21.04 -24.54
CA ASN A 11 -20.23 -22.18 -23.68
C ASN A 11 -21.55 -22.06 -22.90
N ILE A 12 -22.56 -21.42 -23.50
CA ILE A 12 -23.91 -21.38 -22.93
C ILE A 12 -24.55 -22.75 -23.15
N ASP A 13 -25.25 -23.27 -22.15
CA ASP A 13 -25.93 -24.56 -22.27
C ASP A 13 -27.09 -24.51 -23.29
N GLY A 14 -27.30 -25.63 -24.00
CA GLY A 14 -28.40 -25.74 -24.95
C GLY A 14 -29.79 -25.62 -24.31
N ALA A 15 -29.93 -26.01 -23.03
CA ALA A 15 -31.17 -25.92 -22.27
C ALA A 15 -31.45 -24.51 -21.75
N THR A 16 -30.45 -23.62 -21.66
CA THR A 16 -30.65 -22.23 -21.25
C THR A 16 -31.40 -21.47 -22.33
N THR A 17 -32.47 -20.79 -21.93
CA THR A 17 -33.29 -20.00 -22.83
C THR A 17 -32.64 -18.65 -23.13
N ASP A 18 -32.92 -18.10 -24.31
CA ASP A 18 -32.37 -16.82 -24.74
C ASP A 18 -32.81 -15.67 -23.81
N SER A 19 -33.98 -15.78 -23.18
CA SER A 19 -34.46 -14.84 -22.17
C SER A 19 -33.63 -14.89 -20.88
N GLU A 20 -33.28 -16.08 -20.39
CA GLU A 20 -32.45 -16.24 -19.19
C GLU A 20 -31.04 -15.65 -19.40
N VAL A 21 -30.45 -15.87 -20.59
CA VAL A 21 -29.17 -15.26 -20.95
C VAL A 21 -29.29 -13.73 -20.95
N LYS A 22 -30.35 -13.19 -21.57
CA LYS A 22 -30.58 -11.75 -21.62
C LYS A 22 -30.79 -11.15 -20.23
N ASP A 23 -31.58 -11.81 -19.38
CA ASP A 23 -31.85 -11.36 -18.02
C ASP A 23 -30.59 -11.40 -17.16
N PHE A 24 -29.77 -12.44 -17.29
CA PHE A 24 -28.48 -12.54 -16.61
C PHE A 24 -27.54 -11.36 -16.93
N PHE A 25 -27.42 -10.99 -18.21
CA PHE A 25 -26.58 -9.86 -18.61
C PHE A 25 -27.25 -8.50 -18.36
N SER A 26 -28.57 -8.44 -18.21
CA SER A 26 -29.28 -7.20 -17.86
C SER A 26 -28.88 -6.68 -16.47
N PHE A 27 -28.44 -7.55 -15.55
CA PHE A 27 -27.90 -7.15 -14.25
C PHE A 27 -26.63 -6.30 -14.37
N CYS A 28 -25.86 -6.46 -15.45
CA CYS A 28 -24.67 -5.67 -15.71
C CYS A 28 -25.02 -4.28 -16.27
N GLY A 29 -26.16 -4.16 -16.95
CA GLY A 29 -26.69 -2.90 -17.47
C GLY A 29 -27.65 -3.09 -18.65
N LYS A 30 -28.14 -1.97 -19.19
CA LYS A 30 -29.13 -1.96 -20.28
C LYS A 30 -28.51 -2.46 -21.60
N ILE A 31 -29.13 -3.50 -22.16
CA ILE A 31 -28.74 -4.14 -23.41
C ILE A 31 -29.36 -3.39 -24.59
N ALA A 32 -28.54 -3.00 -25.56
CA ALA A 32 -28.93 -2.33 -26.79
C ALA A 32 -29.26 -3.33 -27.92
N ASP A 33 -28.44 -4.37 -28.05
CA ASP A 33 -28.63 -5.43 -29.05
C ASP A 33 -28.19 -6.78 -28.48
N PHE A 34 -28.86 -7.86 -28.90
CA PHE A 34 -28.63 -9.21 -28.39
C PHE A 34 -28.84 -10.23 -29.51
N GLN A 35 -27.80 -11.00 -29.81
CA GLN A 35 -27.83 -12.01 -30.87
C GLN A 35 -27.32 -13.35 -30.32
N VAL A 36 -28.06 -14.43 -30.56
CA VAL A 36 -27.68 -15.78 -30.14
C VAL A 36 -27.43 -16.63 -31.38
N THR A 37 -26.31 -17.33 -31.38
CA THR A 37 -25.97 -18.34 -32.38
C THR A 37 -25.87 -19.69 -31.68
N SER A 38 -26.67 -20.65 -32.13
CA SER A 38 -26.61 -22.01 -31.61
C SER A 38 -25.54 -22.82 -32.36
N SER A 39 -24.62 -23.45 -31.65
CA SER A 39 -23.55 -24.28 -32.19
C SER A 39 -23.62 -25.69 -31.59
N GLY A 40 -24.55 -26.49 -32.11
CA GLY A 40 -24.75 -27.87 -31.69
C GLY A 40 -25.25 -28.02 -30.25
N SER A 41 -24.39 -28.50 -29.35
CA SER A 41 -24.71 -28.73 -27.93
C SER A 41 -24.54 -27.50 -27.04
N THR A 42 -23.93 -26.43 -27.55
CA THR A 42 -23.72 -25.18 -26.82
C THR A 42 -24.16 -23.98 -27.66
N LYS A 43 -24.53 -22.88 -26.99
CA LYS A 43 -24.86 -21.62 -27.64
C LYS A 43 -23.77 -20.58 -27.38
N THR A 44 -23.68 -19.63 -28.30
CA THR A 44 -22.85 -18.43 -28.17
C THR A 44 -23.74 -17.21 -28.31
N ALA A 45 -23.48 -16.15 -27.55
CA ALA A 45 -24.28 -14.93 -27.60
C ALA A 45 -23.40 -13.69 -27.71
N ASP A 46 -23.83 -12.74 -28.54
CA ASP A 46 -23.24 -11.43 -28.69
C ASP A 46 -24.17 -10.42 -28.02
N VAL A 47 -23.68 -9.80 -26.94
CA VAL A 47 -24.45 -8.85 -26.13
C VAL A 47 -23.83 -7.47 -26.30
N THR A 48 -24.59 -6.54 -26.86
CA THR A 48 -24.16 -5.14 -27.01
C THR A 48 -24.86 -4.27 -25.97
N PHE A 49 -24.10 -3.57 -25.16
CA PHE A 49 -24.61 -2.69 -24.11
C PHE A 49 -24.71 -1.24 -24.56
N GLU A 50 -25.65 -0.49 -23.98
CA GLU A 50 -25.75 0.97 -24.20
C GLU A 50 -24.55 1.74 -23.62
N LYS A 51 -23.91 1.20 -22.57
CA LYS A 51 -22.79 1.83 -21.86
C LYS A 51 -21.59 0.91 -21.77
N GLU A 52 -20.40 1.47 -21.94
CA GLU A 52 -19.14 0.74 -21.80
C GLU A 52 -18.92 0.20 -20.37
N THR A 53 -19.39 0.92 -19.35
CA THR A 53 -19.32 0.47 -17.95
C THR A 53 -20.04 -0.86 -17.74
N ALA A 54 -21.17 -1.08 -18.43
CA ALA A 54 -21.92 -2.33 -18.36
C ALA A 54 -21.21 -3.48 -19.10
N MET A 55 -20.45 -3.15 -20.14
CA MET A 55 -19.61 -4.11 -20.84
C MET A 55 -18.46 -4.60 -19.94
N LYS A 56 -17.80 -3.68 -19.23
CA LYS A 56 -16.73 -4.04 -18.28
C LYS A 56 -17.24 -4.93 -17.15
N THR A 57 -18.41 -4.64 -16.58
CA THR A 57 -19.02 -5.49 -15.54
C THR A 57 -19.41 -6.86 -16.07
N ALA A 58 -19.89 -6.96 -17.32
CA ALA A 58 -20.17 -8.25 -17.95
C ALA A 58 -18.89 -9.08 -18.19
N LEU A 59 -17.75 -8.45 -18.48
CA LEU A 59 -16.47 -9.14 -18.61
C LEU A 59 -16.01 -9.78 -17.29
N LEU A 60 -16.37 -9.20 -16.14
CA LEU A 60 -16.12 -9.78 -14.81
C LEU A 60 -16.92 -11.07 -14.58
N LEU A 61 -18.00 -11.31 -15.33
CA LEU A 61 -18.79 -12.54 -15.23
C LEU A 61 -18.20 -13.72 -16.02
N ASN A 62 -16.93 -13.62 -16.44
CA ASN A 62 -16.21 -14.74 -17.04
C ASN A 62 -16.05 -15.89 -16.03
N ASN A 63 -16.29 -17.13 -16.48
CA ASN A 63 -16.33 -18.36 -15.66
C ASN A 63 -17.42 -18.37 -14.58
N THR A 64 -18.54 -17.68 -14.81
CA THR A 64 -19.72 -17.79 -13.94
C THR A 64 -20.63 -18.92 -14.41
N LYS A 65 -21.41 -19.49 -13.47
CA LYS A 65 -22.35 -20.57 -13.78
C LYS A 65 -23.66 -19.99 -14.31
N LEU A 66 -24.01 -20.35 -15.53
CA LEU A 66 -25.30 -20.04 -16.15
C LEU A 66 -26.00 -21.36 -16.48
N GLY A 67 -26.97 -21.73 -15.65
CA GLY A 67 -27.55 -23.07 -15.67
C GLY A 67 -26.54 -24.14 -15.23
N PRO A 68 -26.32 -25.21 -16.01
CA PRO A 68 -25.35 -26.26 -15.68
C PRO A 68 -23.91 -25.97 -16.15
N ASN A 69 -23.71 -25.04 -17.07
CA ASN A 69 -22.40 -24.76 -17.68
C ASN A 69 -21.76 -23.47 -17.15
N GLU A 70 -20.43 -23.43 -17.20
CA GLU A 70 -19.64 -22.23 -16.92
C GLU A 70 -19.42 -21.45 -18.22
N ILE A 71 -19.84 -20.19 -18.25
CA ILE A 71 -19.77 -19.35 -19.45
C ILE A 71 -18.43 -18.64 -19.56
N ALA A 72 -17.95 -18.47 -20.80
CA ALA A 72 -16.73 -17.71 -21.08
C ALA A 72 -17.08 -16.39 -21.78
N VAL A 73 -16.72 -15.25 -21.18
CA VAL A 73 -17.04 -13.91 -21.68
C VAL A 73 -15.78 -13.23 -22.19
N THR A 74 -15.83 -12.68 -23.41
CA THR A 74 -14.71 -12.00 -24.08
C THR A 74 -15.18 -10.71 -24.75
N SER A 75 -14.33 -9.70 -24.91
CA SER A 75 -14.69 -8.45 -25.60
C SER A 75 -14.60 -8.59 -27.13
N ALA A 76 -15.58 -8.02 -27.85
CA ALA A 76 -15.63 -8.05 -29.32
C ALA A 76 -14.65 -7.06 -29.97
N SER A 77 -14.47 -5.93 -29.32
CA SER A 77 -13.43 -5.00 -29.68
C SER A 77 -12.13 -5.58 -29.14
N GLY A 78 -11.21 -5.99 -30.03
CA GLY A 78 -9.84 -6.40 -29.70
C GLY A 78 -8.99 -5.27 -29.11
N VAL A 79 -9.61 -4.33 -28.40
CA VAL A 79 -8.98 -3.37 -27.52
C VAL A 79 -8.54 -4.12 -26.28
N THR A 80 -7.37 -4.72 -26.39
CA THR A 80 -6.43 -4.89 -25.28
C THR A 80 -5.89 -3.53 -24.85
N ASP A 81 -6.78 -2.57 -24.56
CA ASP A 81 -6.43 -1.29 -23.94
C ASP A 81 -7.06 -1.26 -22.55
N ASP A 82 -6.69 -2.23 -21.71
CA ASP A 82 -6.54 -2.07 -20.27
C ASP A 82 -5.88 -3.34 -19.69
N ASP A 83 -4.60 -3.21 -19.33
CA ASP A 83 -4.05 -3.66 -18.04
C ASP A 83 -4.69 -4.90 -17.37
N GLY A 84 -4.66 -6.05 -18.04
CA GLY A 84 -5.26 -7.30 -17.56
C GLY A 84 -4.34 -8.52 -17.65
N SER A 85 -3.04 -8.34 -17.89
CA SER A 85 -2.07 -9.43 -18.12
C SER A 85 -1.65 -10.20 -16.85
N HIS A 86 -2.51 -10.31 -15.83
CA HIS A 86 -2.20 -11.03 -14.59
C HIS A 86 -2.72 -12.47 -14.51
N TYR A 87 -3.43 -12.98 -15.52
CA TYR A 87 -3.70 -14.41 -15.61
C TYR A 87 -2.87 -15.03 -16.73
N ALA A 88 -1.56 -15.15 -16.43
CA ALA A 88 -0.68 -16.04 -17.14
C ALA A 88 -1.29 -17.45 -17.12
N LYS A 89 -1.69 -17.87 -18.32
CA LYS A 89 -1.75 -19.25 -18.80
C LYS A 89 -0.84 -20.15 -17.95
N ASN A 90 -1.43 -21.01 -17.13
CA ASN A 90 -0.72 -22.13 -16.51
C ASN A 90 -0.29 -23.09 -17.64
N VAL A 91 0.86 -22.79 -18.27
CA VAL A 91 1.59 -23.77 -19.04
C VAL A 91 2.51 -24.45 -18.05
N GLU A 92 2.06 -25.62 -17.61
CA GLU A 92 2.83 -26.66 -16.97
C GLU A 92 4.20 -26.77 -17.66
N ARG A 93 5.23 -26.26 -16.99
CA ARG A 93 6.63 -26.46 -17.36
C ARG A 93 7.32 -27.03 -16.14
N ASP A 94 7.28 -28.35 -16.12
CA ASP A 94 8.05 -29.23 -15.27
C ASP A 94 9.53 -29.10 -15.68
N SER A 95 10.37 -28.48 -14.85
CA SER A 95 11.84 -28.58 -14.84
C SER A 95 12.42 -27.74 -13.69
N ASP A 96 13.07 -28.42 -12.75
CA ASP A 96 13.91 -27.88 -11.68
C ASP A 96 14.91 -26.82 -12.18
N GLU A 97 14.70 -25.52 -11.88
CA GLU A 97 15.77 -24.53 -11.68
C GLU A 97 15.26 -23.22 -11.02
N LEU A 98 14.87 -23.30 -9.73
CA LEU A 98 14.36 -22.14 -8.98
C LEU A 98 15.50 -21.35 -8.30
N THR A 99 16.26 -20.52 -9.05
CA THR A 99 17.16 -19.52 -8.42
C THR A 99 17.28 -18.15 -9.12
N GLN A 100 16.51 -17.84 -10.18
CA GLN A 100 16.63 -16.54 -10.87
C GLN A 100 15.32 -15.81 -11.22
N GLU A 101 14.16 -16.27 -10.73
CA GLU A 101 12.84 -15.78 -11.20
C GLU A 101 11.89 -15.20 -10.15
N GLU A 102 12.26 -15.10 -8.87
CA GLU A 102 11.45 -14.33 -7.90
C GLU A 102 11.63 -12.80 -8.03
N LYS A 103 12.74 -12.36 -8.63
CA LYS A 103 13.08 -10.95 -8.88
C LYS A 103 12.06 -10.18 -9.73
N PRO A 104 11.53 -10.69 -10.86
CA PRO A 104 10.59 -9.91 -11.70
C PRO A 104 9.27 -9.56 -11.01
N ARG A 105 8.67 -10.47 -10.23
CA ARG A 105 7.41 -10.19 -9.51
C ARG A 105 7.63 -9.19 -8.38
N THR A 106 8.69 -9.39 -7.60
CA THR A 106 9.17 -8.44 -6.59
C THR A 106 9.43 -7.05 -7.16
N ARG A 107 10.03 -6.96 -8.36
CA ARG A 107 10.31 -5.70 -9.05
C ARG A 107 9.04 -4.94 -9.46
N ILE A 108 8.00 -5.65 -9.91
CA ILE A 108 6.70 -5.04 -10.22
C ILE A 108 6.11 -4.40 -8.95
N PHE A 109 6.10 -5.13 -7.82
CA PHE A 109 5.65 -4.57 -6.55
C PHE A 109 6.54 -3.42 -6.07
N ALA A 110 7.86 -3.54 -6.23
CA ALA A 110 8.81 -2.50 -5.89
C ALA A 110 8.55 -1.23 -6.71
N GLU A 111 8.15 -1.36 -7.97
CA GLU A 111 7.80 -0.23 -8.83
C GLU A 111 6.50 0.46 -8.39
N TYR A 112 5.43 -0.30 -8.09
CA TYR A 112 4.20 0.27 -7.53
C TYR A 112 4.47 0.98 -6.19
N LEU A 113 5.26 0.35 -5.33
CA LEU A 113 5.67 0.93 -4.05
C LEU A 113 6.55 2.16 -4.24
N ALA A 114 7.47 2.15 -5.22
CA ALA A 114 8.30 3.30 -5.55
C ALA A 114 7.44 4.50 -5.95
N HIS A 115 6.41 4.30 -6.79
CA HIS A 115 5.44 5.34 -7.08
C HIS A 115 4.73 5.85 -5.82
N GLY A 116 4.36 4.96 -4.90
CA GLY A 116 3.81 5.31 -3.59
C GLY A 116 4.78 6.13 -2.74
N TYR A 117 6.08 5.81 -2.75
CA TYR A 117 7.11 6.57 -2.03
C TYR A 117 7.32 7.97 -2.60
N VAL A 118 7.39 8.11 -3.93
CA VAL A 118 7.56 9.43 -4.56
C VAL A 118 6.36 10.34 -4.25
N VAL A 119 5.14 9.82 -4.33
CA VAL A 119 3.92 10.56 -3.94
C VAL A 119 3.92 10.87 -2.44
N GLY A 120 4.33 9.90 -1.61
CA GLY A 120 4.42 10.04 -0.16
C GLY A 120 5.41 11.12 0.28
N ASP A 121 6.59 11.17 -0.35
CA ASP A 121 7.62 12.17 -0.06
C ASP A 121 7.09 13.59 -0.38
N VAL A 122 6.41 13.77 -1.52
CA VAL A 122 5.78 15.04 -1.86
C VAL A 122 4.67 15.42 -0.87
N ALA A 123 3.84 14.44 -0.47
CA ALA A 123 2.77 14.67 0.50
C ALA A 123 3.31 15.05 1.89
N ILE A 124 4.35 14.37 2.37
CA ILE A 124 5.02 14.67 3.64
C ILE A 124 5.66 16.05 3.59
N ASN A 125 6.43 16.36 2.53
CA ASN A 125 7.04 17.68 2.37
C ASN A 125 5.98 18.78 2.35
N ARG A 126 4.87 18.56 1.63
CA ARG A 126 3.76 19.51 1.60
C ARG A 126 3.06 19.66 2.96
N ALA A 127 2.89 18.57 3.69
CA ALA A 127 2.32 18.59 5.04
C ALA A 127 3.22 19.38 6.00
N ILE A 128 4.53 19.18 5.95
CA ILE A 128 5.52 19.94 6.72
C ILE A 128 5.46 21.43 6.36
N GLU A 129 5.41 21.78 5.06
CA GLU A 129 5.29 23.18 4.63
C GLU A 129 4.02 23.85 5.14
N LEU A 130 2.88 23.15 5.07
CA LEU A 130 1.62 23.64 5.58
C LEU A 130 1.67 23.80 7.10
N ASP A 131 2.28 22.86 7.81
CA ASP A 131 2.47 22.94 9.25
C ASP A 131 3.40 24.09 9.65
N GLN A 132 4.52 24.30 8.96
CA GLN A 132 5.41 25.44 9.18
C GLN A 132 4.71 26.78 8.92
N LYS A 133 3.88 26.85 7.87
CA LYS A 133 3.14 28.06 7.51
C LYS A 133 2.01 28.39 8.49
N HIS A 134 1.29 27.38 8.96
CA HIS A 134 0.08 27.56 9.78
C HIS A 134 0.29 27.26 11.27
N GLY A 135 1.43 26.71 11.65
CA GLY A 135 1.82 26.38 13.02
C GLY A 135 0.87 25.41 13.73
N VAL A 136 0.17 24.53 13.00
CA VAL A 136 -0.91 23.70 13.54
C VAL A 136 -0.39 22.78 14.64
N SER A 137 0.73 22.11 14.40
CA SER A 137 1.38 21.22 15.37
C SER A 137 1.82 21.99 16.62
N THR A 138 2.43 23.16 16.45
CA THR A 138 2.82 24.02 17.58
C THR A 138 1.61 24.45 18.41
N ARG A 139 0.51 24.84 17.76
CA ARG A 139 -0.74 25.21 18.44
C ARG A 139 -1.35 24.03 19.17
N PHE A 140 -1.35 22.85 18.56
CA PHE A 140 -1.85 21.62 19.16
C PHE A 140 -1.02 21.22 20.40
N VAL A 141 0.31 21.14 20.26
CA VAL A 141 1.22 20.83 21.38
C VAL A 141 1.06 21.85 22.50
N THR A 142 0.98 23.14 22.19
CA THR A 142 0.74 24.19 23.19
C THR A 142 -0.61 24.01 23.89
N THR A 143 -1.66 23.62 23.17
CA THR A 143 -2.98 23.36 23.74
C THR A 143 -2.94 22.17 24.68
N LEU A 144 -2.28 21.08 24.28
CA LEU A 144 -2.08 19.91 25.14
C LEU A 144 -1.28 20.27 26.39
N GLN A 145 -0.19 21.04 26.26
CA GLN A 145 0.61 21.49 27.40
C GLN A 145 -0.20 22.39 28.35
N ASN A 146 -1.04 23.28 27.83
CA ASN A 146 -1.90 24.14 28.66
C ASN A 146 -2.99 23.34 29.37
N LEU A 147 -3.56 22.33 28.70
CA LEU A 147 -4.52 21.42 29.30
C LEU A 147 -3.85 20.60 30.42
N ASP A 148 -2.64 20.10 30.16
CA ASP A 148 -1.86 19.37 31.15
C ASP A 148 -1.50 20.24 32.36
N LYS A 149 -1.02 21.47 32.15
CA LYS A 149 -0.77 22.43 33.23
C LYS A 149 -2.01 22.74 34.07
N LYS A 150 -3.20 22.77 33.46
CA LYS A 150 -4.44 23.11 34.15
C LYS A 150 -5.00 21.93 34.95
N TYR A 151 -4.89 20.72 34.41
CA TYR A 151 -5.54 19.53 34.97
C TYR A 151 -4.56 18.54 35.61
N HIS A 152 -3.26 18.78 35.52
CA HIS A 152 -2.18 17.90 35.96
C HIS A 152 -2.41 16.44 35.54
N ALA A 153 -2.95 16.25 34.32
CA ALA A 153 -3.41 14.95 33.85
C ALA A 153 -2.22 13.99 33.68
N SER A 154 -1.09 14.48 33.17
CA SER A 154 0.14 13.71 33.04
C SER A 154 0.74 13.35 34.40
N ASP A 155 0.73 14.26 35.36
CA ASP A 155 1.23 14.00 36.72
C ASP A 155 0.37 12.97 37.43
N ARG A 156 -0.96 13.07 37.30
CA ARG A 156 -1.89 12.08 37.86
C ARG A 156 -1.76 10.72 37.17
N ALA A 157 -1.60 10.70 35.85
CA ALA A 157 -1.34 9.47 35.10
C ALA A 157 -0.02 8.81 35.54
N LYS A 158 1.07 9.59 35.66
CA LYS A 158 2.37 9.11 36.16
C LYS A 158 2.31 8.63 37.60
N ALA A 159 1.64 9.36 38.49
CA ALA A 159 1.51 8.97 39.89
C ALA A 159 0.65 7.70 40.06
N THR A 160 -0.42 7.57 39.26
CA THR A 160 -1.24 6.35 39.20
C THR A 160 -0.43 5.19 38.65
N ASP A 161 0.36 5.43 37.60
CA ASP A 161 1.24 4.41 37.03
C ASP A 161 2.32 3.94 38.02
N GLN A 162 2.95 4.87 38.74
CA GLN A 162 3.96 4.57 39.77
C GLN A 162 3.36 3.85 40.99
N SER A 163 2.16 4.21 41.42
CA SER A 163 1.49 3.60 42.58
C SER A 163 0.88 2.23 42.28
N TYR A 164 0.31 2.04 41.09
CA TYR A 164 -0.31 0.78 40.68
C TYR A 164 0.63 -0.11 39.85
N GLY A 165 1.80 0.39 39.48
CA GLY A 165 2.80 -0.31 38.67
C GLY A 165 2.26 -0.78 37.32
N ILE A 166 1.35 -0.02 36.69
CA ILE A 166 0.60 -0.47 35.51
C ILE A 166 1.57 -0.71 34.35
N THR A 167 2.51 0.20 34.09
CA THR A 167 3.57 0.06 33.07
C THR A 167 4.49 -1.11 33.42
N GLN A 168 4.86 -1.28 34.69
CA GLN A 168 5.75 -2.38 35.09
C GLN A 168 5.05 -3.73 34.93
N ARG A 169 3.76 -3.83 35.27
CA ARG A 169 2.92 -5.02 35.05
C ARG A 169 2.66 -5.27 33.57
N ALA A 170 2.43 -4.23 32.78
CA ALA A 170 2.27 -4.34 31.33
C ALA A 170 3.57 -4.82 30.68
N ASN A 171 4.73 -4.32 31.08
CA ASN A 171 6.04 -4.81 30.62
C ASN A 171 6.26 -6.28 31.02
N SER A 172 5.93 -6.67 32.24
CA SER A 172 5.97 -8.07 32.68
C SER A 172 5.00 -8.97 31.90
N PHE A 173 3.82 -8.46 31.54
CA PHE A 173 2.84 -9.17 30.72
C PHE A 173 3.32 -9.33 29.27
N LEU A 174 3.85 -8.25 28.67
CA LEU A 174 4.43 -8.28 27.33
C LEU A 174 5.62 -9.23 27.25
N THR A 175 6.55 -9.17 28.20
CA THR A 175 7.69 -10.11 28.28
C THR A 175 7.21 -11.56 28.50
N GLY A 176 6.16 -11.75 29.30
CA GLY A 176 5.46 -13.03 29.43
C GLY A 176 4.95 -13.56 28.09
N ILE A 177 4.20 -12.74 27.33
CA ILE A 177 3.70 -13.10 25.99
C ILE A 177 4.84 -13.40 25.03
N SER A 178 5.91 -12.59 25.02
CA SER A 178 7.09 -12.83 24.20
C SER A 178 7.71 -14.19 24.50
N SER A 179 7.80 -14.59 25.78
CA SER A 179 8.34 -15.90 26.17
C SER A 179 7.45 -17.08 25.71
N TYR A 180 6.12 -16.92 25.69
CA TYR A 180 5.21 -17.92 25.13
C TYR A 180 5.32 -17.98 23.61
N PHE A 181 5.42 -16.83 22.95
CA PHE A 181 5.64 -16.75 21.51
C PHE A 181 6.98 -17.37 21.11
N GLU A 182 8.04 -17.18 21.91
CA GLU A 182 9.35 -17.78 21.72
C GLU A 182 9.34 -19.29 21.94
N LYS A 183 8.59 -19.79 22.93
CA LYS A 183 8.39 -21.24 23.10
C LYS A 183 7.57 -21.83 21.94
N ALA A 184 6.53 -21.12 21.49
CA ALA A 184 5.71 -21.55 20.37
C ALA A 184 6.52 -21.56 19.06
N SER A 185 7.34 -20.54 18.81
CA SER A 185 8.22 -20.45 17.63
C SER A 185 9.30 -21.52 17.61
N ASN A 186 9.66 -22.09 18.75
CA ASN A 186 10.62 -23.19 18.86
C ASN A 186 10.01 -24.58 18.59
N THR A 187 8.69 -24.71 18.50
CA THR A 187 8.04 -25.97 18.09
C THR A 187 8.20 -26.23 16.59
N PRO A 188 8.18 -27.50 16.12
CA PRO A 188 8.32 -27.80 14.69
C PRO A 188 7.30 -27.09 13.78
N THR A 189 6.06 -26.93 14.24
CA THR A 189 5.01 -26.20 13.51
C THR A 189 5.20 -24.69 13.62
N GLY A 190 5.57 -24.17 14.80
CA GLY A 190 5.85 -22.74 14.99
C GLY A 190 7.06 -22.26 14.19
N LYS A 191 8.12 -23.07 14.07
CA LYS A 191 9.26 -22.78 13.19
C LYS A 191 8.84 -22.59 11.74
N LYS A 192 7.87 -23.37 11.24
CA LYS A 192 7.34 -23.19 9.87
C LYS A 192 6.61 -21.87 9.70
N ILE A 193 5.77 -21.49 10.66
CA ILE A 193 5.03 -20.21 10.65
C ILE A 193 6.00 -19.02 10.74
N VAL A 194 6.98 -19.11 11.65
CA VAL A 194 8.00 -18.08 11.84
C VAL A 194 8.92 -18.00 10.62
N ASN A 195 9.31 -19.13 10.03
CA ASN A 195 10.08 -19.14 8.78
C ASN A 195 9.28 -18.58 7.62
N PHE A 196 7.99 -18.89 7.49
CA PHE A 196 7.12 -18.28 6.49
C PHE A 196 7.05 -16.76 6.67
N TYR A 197 6.84 -16.27 7.89
CA TYR A 197 6.79 -14.84 8.16
C TYR A 197 8.14 -14.15 7.98
N THR A 198 9.25 -14.77 8.41
CA THR A 198 10.59 -14.17 8.36
C THR A 198 11.15 -14.21 6.94
N ASN A 199 10.89 -15.26 6.18
CA ASN A 199 11.27 -15.30 4.76
C ASN A 199 10.41 -14.34 3.95
N GLY A 200 9.10 -14.28 4.21
CA GLY A 200 8.20 -13.30 3.61
C GLY A 200 8.57 -11.86 3.97
N SER A 201 8.94 -11.58 5.23
CA SER A 201 9.34 -10.23 5.66
C SER A 201 10.67 -9.81 5.07
N ARG A 202 11.64 -10.73 4.92
CA ARG A 202 12.88 -10.44 4.17
C ARG A 202 12.58 -10.09 2.72
N GLN A 203 11.71 -10.85 2.06
CA GLN A 203 11.28 -10.55 0.69
C GLN A 203 10.59 -9.18 0.59
N VAL A 204 9.76 -8.82 1.57
CA VAL A 204 9.15 -7.48 1.66
C VAL A 204 10.19 -6.39 1.91
N GLN A 205 11.21 -6.65 2.74
CA GLN A 205 12.30 -5.70 2.97
C GLN A 205 13.15 -5.50 1.73
N ASP A 206 13.41 -6.57 0.97
CA ASP A 206 14.14 -6.50 -0.30
C ASP A 206 13.33 -5.72 -1.35
N ILE A 207 12.03 -5.99 -1.47
CA ILE A 207 11.09 -5.22 -2.29
C ILE A 207 11.10 -3.74 -1.89
N HIS A 208 11.07 -3.46 -0.58
CA HIS A 208 11.05 -2.10 -0.04
C HIS A 208 12.35 -1.34 -0.34
N ALA A 209 13.51 -1.98 -0.15
CA ALA A 209 14.80 -1.39 -0.47
C ALA A 209 14.94 -1.13 -1.98
N GLU A 210 14.48 -2.07 -2.82
CA GLU A 210 14.44 -1.89 -4.26
C GLU A 210 13.46 -0.76 -4.65
N ALA A 211 12.30 -0.68 -3.99
CA ALA A 211 11.32 0.37 -4.21
C ALA A 211 11.87 1.76 -3.89
N GLN A 212 12.59 1.90 -2.76
CA GLN A 212 13.24 3.16 -2.40
C GLN A 212 14.32 3.55 -3.42
N ARG A 213 15.13 2.59 -3.85
CA ARG A 213 16.15 2.83 -4.88
C ARG A 213 15.52 3.24 -6.22
N LEU A 214 14.42 2.59 -6.62
CA LEU A 214 13.68 2.93 -7.85
C LEU A 214 12.99 4.29 -7.73
N ALA A 215 12.49 4.65 -6.55
CA ALA A 215 11.93 5.96 -6.29
C ALA A 215 13.00 7.06 -6.43
N GLU A 216 14.21 6.84 -5.90
CA GLU A 216 15.32 7.80 -6.03
C GLU A 216 15.80 7.92 -7.48
N LEU A 217 15.94 6.80 -8.20
CA LEU A 217 16.28 6.82 -9.64
C LEU A 217 15.24 7.60 -10.46
N LYS A 218 13.94 7.38 -10.22
CA LYS A 218 12.87 8.15 -10.89
C LYS A 218 12.92 9.63 -10.52
N LYS A 219 13.25 9.95 -9.27
CA LYS A 219 13.45 11.34 -8.82
C LYS A 219 14.63 11.99 -9.55
N GLU A 220 15.76 11.30 -9.72
CA GLU A 220 16.93 11.76 -10.47
C GLU A 220 16.63 11.94 -11.97
N GLU A 221 15.98 10.97 -12.63
CA GLU A 221 15.55 11.05 -14.03
C GLU A 221 14.63 12.25 -14.29
N HIS A 222 13.86 12.64 -13.28
CA HIS A 222 12.99 13.81 -13.31
C HIS A 222 13.64 15.06 -12.70
N GLY A 223 14.97 15.17 -12.77
CA GLY A 223 15.71 16.38 -12.43
C GLY A 223 15.78 16.68 -10.92
N GLY A 224 15.69 15.64 -10.09
CA GLY A 224 15.72 15.73 -8.63
C GLY A 224 14.38 16.10 -7.97
N SER A 225 13.33 16.38 -8.76
CA SER A 225 12.01 16.73 -8.22
C SER A 225 11.14 15.49 -8.06
N ALA A 226 10.84 15.15 -6.80
CA ALA A 226 9.86 14.12 -6.46
C ALA A 226 8.45 14.50 -6.97
N TYR A 227 8.14 15.80 -7.02
CA TYR A 227 6.86 16.31 -7.56
C TYR A 227 6.70 15.99 -9.04
N LYS A 228 7.77 16.17 -9.82
CA LYS A 228 7.80 15.82 -11.24
C LYS A 228 7.81 14.31 -11.46
N ALA A 229 8.56 13.56 -10.64
CA ALA A 229 8.60 12.10 -10.68
C ALA A 229 7.26 11.44 -10.31
N ALA A 230 6.45 12.06 -9.45
CA ALA A 230 5.10 11.62 -9.14
C ALA A 230 4.09 11.95 -10.26
N GLY A 231 4.49 12.65 -11.33
CA GLY A 231 3.59 13.08 -12.40
C GLY A 231 2.60 14.17 -11.98
N LEU A 232 2.79 14.78 -10.80
CA LEU A 232 1.88 15.77 -10.23
C LEU A 232 1.84 17.06 -11.05
N GLU A 233 2.88 17.35 -11.85
CA GLU A 233 2.87 18.47 -12.80
C GLU A 233 1.73 18.39 -13.83
N ARG A 234 1.32 17.19 -14.24
CA ARG A 234 0.23 17.01 -15.21
C ARG A 234 -1.15 17.29 -14.60
N VAL A 235 -1.28 17.11 -13.29
CA VAL A 235 -2.57 17.19 -12.58
C VAL A 235 -2.75 18.55 -11.91
N PHE A 236 -1.69 19.07 -11.29
CA PHE A 236 -1.73 20.29 -10.47
C PHE A 236 -0.94 21.45 -11.08
N GLY A 237 -0.34 21.25 -12.26
CA GLY A 237 0.51 22.24 -12.92
C GLY A 237 1.94 22.23 -12.40
N LYS A 238 2.83 22.94 -13.12
CA LYS A 238 4.26 23.03 -12.81
C LYS A 238 4.48 23.53 -11.39
N GLU A 239 5.39 22.87 -10.69
CA GLU A 239 5.83 23.31 -9.36
C GLU A 239 6.45 24.71 -9.48
N LYS A 240 6.14 25.63 -8.55
CA LYS A 240 6.88 26.89 -8.48
C LYS A 240 8.27 26.54 -7.97
N ASP A 241 9.30 26.81 -8.78
CA ASP A 241 10.70 26.58 -8.44
C ASP A 241 10.99 27.02 -6.99
N LYS A 242 11.21 26.05 -6.12
CA LYS A 242 11.94 26.26 -4.88
C LYS A 242 13.33 25.69 -5.13
N THR A 243 14.29 26.59 -5.24
CA THR A 243 15.71 26.30 -5.10
C THR A 243 15.92 25.46 -3.83
N VAL A 244 16.15 24.16 -4.01
CA VAL A 244 16.59 23.29 -2.93
C VAL A 244 18.05 23.62 -2.69
N ALA A 245 18.33 24.37 -1.62
CA ALA A 245 19.69 24.47 -1.09
C ALA A 245 20.12 23.06 -0.71
N GLY A 246 21.08 22.51 -1.46
CA GLY A 246 21.56 21.16 -1.30
C GLY A 246 22.11 20.90 0.10
N GLN A 247 21.65 19.82 0.72
CA GLN A 247 22.45 19.14 1.73
C GLN A 247 23.45 18.24 1.00
N THR A 248 24.72 18.64 1.01
CA THR A 248 25.87 17.74 0.83
C THR A 248 26.86 18.08 1.94
N GLY A 249 27.04 17.21 2.93
CA GLY A 249 28.27 16.42 3.04
C GLY A 249 28.86 16.51 4.47
N PRO A 250 29.70 15.53 4.88
CA PRO A 250 29.89 15.13 6.28
C PRO A 250 30.97 15.95 6.99
N THR A 251 30.84 16.15 8.31
CA THR A 251 31.96 16.64 9.14
C THR A 251 32.31 15.61 10.21
N LYS A 252 33.40 14.89 9.91
CA LYS A 252 34.25 14.18 10.86
C LYS A 252 34.96 15.24 11.72
N GLY A 253 35.08 14.98 13.02
CA GLY A 253 35.45 15.97 14.02
C GLY A 253 36.88 16.50 13.95
N ASP A 254 37.09 17.59 14.69
CA ASP A 254 38.32 17.79 15.46
C ASP A 254 38.00 18.52 16.77
N THR A 255 38.82 18.20 17.76
CA THR A 255 38.78 18.51 19.18
C THR A 255 39.36 19.91 19.41
N THR A 256 38.82 20.70 20.34
CA THR A 256 39.58 21.35 21.43
C THR A 256 38.72 22.30 22.30
N THR A 257 38.51 21.86 23.55
CA THR A 257 38.69 22.58 24.82
C THR A 257 38.24 24.05 24.96
N GLY A 258 37.30 24.26 25.88
CA GLY A 258 36.98 25.55 26.49
C GLY A 258 36.07 25.37 27.70
N THR A 259 36.67 24.93 28.80
CA THR A 259 36.14 24.82 30.18
C THR A 259 35.54 26.14 30.68
N GLU A 260 34.40 26.12 31.39
CA GLU A 260 34.13 26.71 32.74
C GLU A 260 32.60 26.90 33.04
N PRO A 261 32.15 27.02 34.31
CA PRO A 261 31.71 25.89 35.13
C PRO A 261 30.24 25.95 35.59
N LEU A 262 29.81 24.85 36.21
CA LEU A 262 28.49 24.62 36.83
C LEU A 262 28.16 25.58 37.99
N PRO A 263 26.87 25.95 38.19
CA PRO A 263 26.45 26.68 39.39
C PRO A 263 26.32 25.73 40.58
N GLY A 264 27.09 26.04 41.64
CA GLY A 264 27.16 25.30 42.89
C GLY A 264 25.91 25.41 43.77
N VAL A 265 25.58 24.26 44.35
CA VAL A 265 24.59 24.03 45.40
C VAL A 265 24.99 24.76 46.69
N LYS A 266 24.07 25.52 47.31
CA LYS A 266 24.21 26.02 48.67
C LYS A 266 23.54 25.04 49.64
N SER A 267 24.32 24.52 50.58
CA SER A 267 23.83 23.93 51.83
C SER A 267 24.39 24.74 53.00
N ALA A 268 23.50 25.14 53.92
CA ALA A 268 23.81 25.51 55.31
C ALA A 268 24.46 24.30 56.01
N ASP A 269 25.20 24.37 57.11
CA ASP A 269 25.24 25.23 58.31
C ASP A 269 26.58 24.87 59.02
N GLU A 270 27.08 25.66 59.98
CA GLU A 270 27.62 25.19 61.28
C GLU A 270 28.44 26.27 62.03
N LYS A 271 27.99 26.52 63.27
CA LYS A 271 28.65 27.23 64.37
C LYS A 271 29.97 26.56 64.76
N THR A 272 31.02 27.35 65.04
CA THR A 272 31.81 27.30 66.30
C THR A 272 32.91 28.35 66.28
N GLY A 273 33.12 29.03 67.42
CA GLY A 273 34.25 29.94 67.65
C GLY A 273 33.82 31.29 68.20
#